data_AF-A0A5E4PVR1-F1
#
_entry.id   AF-A0A5E4PVR1-F1
#
_cell.length_a   1.000
_cell.length_b   1.000
_cell.length_c   1.000
_cell.angle_alpha   90.00
_cell.angle_beta   90.00
_cell.angle_gamma   90.00
#
_symmetry.space_group_name_H-M   'P 1'
#
loop_
_entity.id
_entity.type
_entity.pdbx_description
1 polymer ?
#
loop_
_entity_poly.entity_id
_entity_poly.type
_entity_poly.pdbx_seq_one_letter_code
_entity_poly.pdbx_strand_id
1 'polypeptide(L)'
;MVKARKYVVQTHFMGIPKRDDFELVEYGLPPIIDGEFLVKAECISVDPYMRAYNAFTPVPYDQFGFQIGLVQESKNSKYPVGSRVVSHKGWCDYAILSNSQEATEITYKMPDLKGLPMELLK
;
A
#
# COMPACT_ATOMS: atom_id res chain seq x y z
N MET A 1 -3.68 2.56 20.49
CA MET A 1 -3.85 1.76 19.26
C MET A 1 -3.78 2.73 18.10
N VAL A 2 -2.88 2.54 17.13
CA VAL A 2 -2.82 3.42 15.95
C VAL A 2 -4.10 3.20 15.14
N LYS A 3 -4.89 4.26 14.95
CA LYS A 3 -6.01 4.25 14.00
C LYS A 3 -5.45 4.48 12.61
N ALA A 4 -5.55 3.48 11.75
CA ALA A 4 -5.15 3.57 10.35
C ALA A 4 -6.38 3.72 9.46
N ARG A 5 -6.22 4.28 8.26
CA ARG A 5 -7.30 4.41 7.27
C ARG A 5 -6.93 3.75 5.96
N LYS A 6 -7.94 3.27 5.24
CA LYS A 6 -7.81 2.70 3.89
C LYS A 6 -9.02 3.03 3.03
N TYR A 7 -8.83 3.08 1.72
CA TYR A 7 -9.94 3.17 0.77
C TYR A 7 -10.42 1.77 0.38
N VAL A 8 -11.72 1.54 0.47
CA VAL A 8 -12.40 0.31 0.06
C VAL A 8 -13.28 0.63 -1.13
N VAL A 9 -13.16 -0.15 -2.20
CA VAL A 9 -14.05 -0.07 -3.36
C VAL A 9 -15.29 -0.89 -3.06
N GLN A 10 -16.46 -0.24 -3.08
CA GLN A 10 -17.73 -0.84 -2.67
C GLN A 10 -18.50 -1.44 -3.84
N THR A 11 -18.34 -0.87 -5.03
CA THR A 11 -19.11 -1.20 -6.23
C THR A 11 -18.22 -1.27 -7.46
N HIS A 12 -18.67 -1.98 -8.49
CA HIS A 12 -18.04 -1.91 -9.80
C HIS A 12 -18.25 -0.53 -10.43
N PHE A 13 -17.21 0.03 -11.02
CA PHE A 13 -17.20 1.35 -11.63
C PHE A 13 -18.07 1.38 -12.89
N MET A 14 -19.16 2.14 -12.84
CA MET A 14 -20.03 2.37 -13.98
C MET A 14 -19.63 3.67 -14.69
N GLY A 15 -18.93 3.53 -15.82
CA GLY A 15 -18.34 4.67 -16.54
C GLY A 15 -17.06 5.16 -15.85
N ILE A 16 -17.00 6.47 -15.59
CA ILE A 16 -15.92 7.13 -14.84
C ILE A 16 -16.09 6.83 -13.34
N PRO A 17 -15.05 6.38 -12.62
CA PRO A 17 -15.12 6.18 -11.17
C PRO A 17 -15.54 7.45 -10.44
N LYS A 18 -16.44 7.30 -9.48
CA LYS A 18 -17.00 8.38 -8.69
C LYS A 18 -16.55 8.26 -7.24
N ARG A 19 -16.72 9.33 -6.48
CA ARG A 19 -16.30 9.36 -5.07
C ARG A 19 -17.07 8.36 -4.20
N ASP A 20 -18.33 8.11 -4.51
CA ASP A 20 -19.23 7.18 -3.82
C ASP A 20 -18.98 5.71 -4.17
N ASP A 21 -18.16 5.41 -5.19
CA ASP A 21 -17.66 4.05 -5.42
C ASP A 21 -16.64 3.61 -4.36
N PHE A 22 -16.12 4.57 -3.56
CA PHE A 22 -15.12 4.35 -2.52
C PHE A 22 -15.63 4.73 -1.13
N GLU A 23 -15.21 3.97 -0.13
CA GLU A 23 -15.40 4.27 1.28
C GLU A 23 -14.04 4.41 1.99
N LEU A 24 -13.89 5.43 2.83
CA LEU A 24 -12.73 5.57 3.71
C LEU A 24 -13.01 4.89 5.05
N VAL A 25 -12.34 3.77 5.29
CA VAL A 25 -12.57 2.92 6.48
C VAL A 25 -11.42 3.08 7.47
N GLU A 26 -11.76 3.27 8.75
CA GLU A 26 -10.80 3.19 9.86
C GLU A 26 -10.61 1.73 10.32
N TYR A 27 -9.38 1.35 10.64
CA TYR A 27 -9.06 0.03 11.18
C TYR A 27 -7.94 0.10 12.23
N GLY A 28 -7.92 -0.90 13.12
CA GLY A 28 -6.83 -1.10 14.07
C GLY A 28 -5.72 -1.94 13.44
N LEU A 29 -4.47 -1.57 13.71
CA LEU A 29 -3.31 -2.37 13.30
C LEU A 29 -3.01 -3.44 14.36
N PRO A 30 -2.94 -4.73 13.98
CA PRO A 30 -2.42 -5.76 14.87
C PRO A 30 -0.89 -5.59 15.04
N PRO A 31 -0.29 -6.13 16.12
CA PRO A 31 1.16 -6.19 16.24
C PRO A 31 1.79 -7.04 15.12
N ILE A 32 2.93 -6.61 14.59
CA ILE A 32 3.69 -7.41 13.59
C ILE A 32 4.26 -8.68 14.21
N ILE A 33 4.32 -9.76 13.43
CA ILE A 33 4.93 -11.05 13.82
C ILE A 33 6.31 -11.26 13.19
N ASP A 34 6.96 -12.38 13.50
CA ASP A 34 8.30 -12.69 12.96
C ASP A 34 8.30 -12.69 11.43
N GLY A 35 9.33 -12.08 10.82
CA GLY A 35 9.42 -11.91 9.37
C GLY A 35 8.56 -10.79 8.77
N GLU A 36 7.71 -10.13 9.56
CA GLU A 36 6.91 -8.98 9.12
C GLU A 36 7.56 -7.63 9.43
N PHE A 37 7.08 -6.59 8.74
CA PHE A 37 7.45 -5.21 8.99
C PHE A 37 6.28 -4.27 8.67
N LEU A 38 6.17 -3.20 9.45
CA LEU A 38 5.14 -2.18 9.33
C LEU A 38 5.67 -1.02 8.48
N VAL A 39 4.94 -0.70 7.43
CA VAL A 39 5.23 0.41 6.50
C VAL A 39 4.18 1.49 6.65
N LYS A 40 4.62 2.74 6.74
CA LYS A 40 3.75 3.92 6.62
C LYS A 40 3.85 4.49 5.21
N ALA A 41 2.73 4.61 4.51
CA ALA A 41 2.70 5.15 3.16
C ALA A 41 3.13 6.63 3.14
N GLU A 42 4.00 7.00 2.19
CA GLU A 42 4.42 8.38 1.94
C GLU A 42 3.84 8.92 0.63
N CYS A 43 3.75 8.07 -0.39
CA CYS A 43 3.02 8.35 -1.63
C CYS A 43 2.40 7.08 -2.21
N ILE A 44 1.35 7.28 -3.01
CA ILE A 44 0.53 6.23 -3.61
C ILE A 44 0.44 6.50 -5.12
N SER A 45 0.66 5.46 -5.92
CA SER A 45 0.46 5.51 -7.37
C SER A 45 -1.02 5.36 -7.71
N VAL A 46 -1.50 6.13 -8.68
CA VAL A 46 -2.85 6.07 -9.20
C VAL A 46 -2.77 5.77 -10.69
N ASP A 47 -3.09 4.53 -11.06
CA ASP A 47 -2.78 4.01 -12.39
C ASP A 47 -4.05 3.58 -13.15
N PRO A 48 -4.09 3.77 -14.49
CA PRO A 48 -5.25 3.39 -15.30
C PRO A 48 -5.65 1.91 -15.20
N TYR A 49 -4.71 0.99 -14.93
CA TYR A 49 -5.02 -0.44 -14.82
C TYR A 49 -6.01 -0.73 -13.69
N MET A 50 -6.06 0.09 -12.63
CA MET A 50 -7.00 -0.08 -11.53
C MET A 50 -8.45 -0.14 -12.01
N ARG A 51 -8.79 0.64 -13.06
CA ARG A 51 -10.11 0.65 -13.69
C ARG A 51 -10.41 -0.63 -14.48
N ALA A 52 -9.39 -1.26 -15.07
CA ALA A 52 -9.56 -2.54 -15.75
C ALA A 52 -9.80 -3.66 -14.74
N TYR A 53 -9.04 -3.67 -13.64
CA TYR A 53 -9.12 -4.68 -12.59
C TYR A 53 -10.41 -4.64 -11.78
N ASN A 54 -11.00 -3.46 -11.59
CA ASN A 54 -12.27 -3.34 -10.90
C ASN A 54 -13.37 -4.23 -11.49
N ALA A 55 -13.43 -4.40 -12.82
CA ALA A 55 -14.51 -5.16 -13.48
C ALA A 55 -14.51 -6.66 -13.18
N PHE A 56 -13.37 -7.21 -12.74
CA PHE A 56 -13.20 -8.64 -12.45
C PHE A 56 -12.78 -8.93 -11.01
N THR A 57 -12.66 -7.89 -10.17
CA THR A 57 -12.35 -8.02 -8.75
C THR A 57 -13.66 -8.06 -7.96
N PRO A 58 -13.96 -9.12 -7.21
CA PRO A 58 -15.15 -9.17 -6.37
C PRO A 58 -15.19 -7.99 -5.39
N VAL A 59 -16.29 -7.25 -5.38
CA VAL A 59 -16.53 -6.17 -4.42
C VAL A 59 -17.22 -6.69 -3.15
N PRO A 60 -16.93 -6.12 -1.96
CA PRO A 60 -15.99 -5.03 -1.72
C PRO A 60 -14.53 -5.49 -1.66
N TYR A 61 -13.60 -4.61 -2.02
CA TYR A 61 -12.16 -4.88 -1.91
C TYR A 61 -11.37 -3.64 -1.50
N ASP A 62 -10.25 -3.84 -0.78
CA ASP A 62 -9.32 -2.76 -0.46
C ASP A 62 -8.67 -2.24 -1.75
N GLN A 63 -8.75 -0.93 -2.00
CA GLN A 63 -8.19 -0.37 -3.22
C GLN A 63 -6.68 -0.64 -3.28
N PHE A 64 -6.25 -1.37 -4.30
CA PHE A 64 -4.86 -1.76 -4.52
C PHE A 64 -4.08 -0.71 -5.30
N GLY A 65 -2.76 -0.88 -5.37
CA GLY A 65 -1.87 0.10 -5.98
C GLY A 65 -0.47 0.02 -5.42
N PHE A 66 0.49 0.53 -6.19
CA PHE A 66 1.85 0.72 -5.71
C PHE A 66 1.91 1.89 -4.75
N GLN A 67 2.78 1.77 -3.75
CA GLN A 67 3.12 2.85 -2.83
C GLN A 67 4.62 2.85 -2.56
N ILE A 68 5.15 4.03 -2.22
CA ILE A 68 6.42 4.15 -1.48
C ILE A 68 6.06 4.40 -0.02
N GLY A 69 6.71 3.67 0.87
CA GLY A 69 6.51 3.86 2.30
C GLY A 69 7.76 3.66 3.14
N LEU A 70 7.73 4.26 4.33
CA LEU A 70 8.79 4.23 5.32
C LEU A 70 8.54 3.10 6.33
N VAL A 71 9.51 2.21 6.50
CA VAL A 71 9.46 1.15 7.52
C VAL A 71 9.51 1.77 8.92
N GLN A 72 8.42 1.66 9.68
CA GLN A 72 8.28 2.19 11.04
C GLN A 72 8.70 1.16 12.10
N GLU A 73 8.36 -0.11 11.89
CA GLU A 73 8.69 -1.23 12.77
C GLU A 73 9.08 -2.43 11.92
N SER A 74 10.01 -3.26 12.39
CA SER A 74 10.44 -4.43 11.61
C SER A 74 10.91 -5.58 12.49
N LYS A 75 10.42 -6.78 12.17
CA LYS A 75 10.94 -8.07 12.59
C LYS A 75 11.56 -8.82 11.39
N ASN A 76 11.99 -8.09 10.37
CA ASN A 76 12.58 -8.62 9.15
C ASN A 76 13.91 -7.91 8.84
N SER A 77 15.03 -8.62 9.00
CA SER A 77 16.37 -8.06 8.82
C SER A 77 16.65 -7.55 7.39
N LYS A 78 15.90 -8.05 6.38
CA LYS A 78 15.99 -7.54 5.02
C LYS A 78 15.47 -6.11 4.93
N TYR A 79 14.50 -5.72 5.74
CA TYR A 79 13.83 -4.41 5.70
C TYR A 79 13.94 -3.70 7.06
N PRO A 80 15.10 -3.11 7.39
CA PRO A 80 15.29 -2.44 8.68
C PRO A 80 14.43 -1.17 8.80
N VAL A 81 14.12 -0.80 10.04
CA VAL A 81 13.45 0.48 10.37
C VAL A 81 14.19 1.65 9.75
N GLY A 82 13.45 2.62 9.21
CA GLY A 82 13.99 3.78 8.50
C GLY A 82 14.29 3.56 7.02
N SER A 83 14.23 2.31 6.53
CA SER A 83 14.32 2.05 5.09
C SER A 83 13.02 2.43 4.37
N ARG A 84 13.13 2.78 3.09
CA ARG A 84 11.99 2.96 2.20
C ARG A 84 11.81 1.77 1.29
N VAL A 85 10.57 1.40 1.07
CA VAL A 85 10.20 0.27 0.21
C VAL A 85 9.15 0.70 -0.80
N VAL A 86 9.18 0.04 -1.94
CA VAL A 86 8.06 0.01 -2.89
C VAL A 86 7.28 -1.27 -2.62
N SER A 87 5.96 -1.16 -2.51
CA SER A 87 5.08 -2.32 -2.32
C SER A 87 3.74 -2.17 -3.03
N HIS A 88 3.10 -3.29 -3.40
CA HIS A 88 1.73 -3.33 -3.91
C HIS A 88 0.74 -3.75 -2.82
N LYS A 89 0.38 -2.81 -1.92
CA LYS A 89 -0.62 -3.03 -0.86
C LYS A 89 -1.76 -2.02 -0.85
N GLY A 90 -1.75 -1.07 -1.79
CA GLY A 90 -2.90 -0.21 -2.04
C GLY A 90 -2.97 1.07 -1.22
N TRP A 91 -4.16 1.66 -1.23
CA TRP A 91 -4.46 3.01 -0.75
C TRP A 91 -4.78 2.98 0.75
N CYS A 92 -3.75 2.83 1.58
CA CYS A 92 -3.85 2.82 3.03
C CYS A 92 -2.76 3.66 3.69
N ASP A 93 -3.00 4.09 4.94
CA ASP A 93 -1.99 4.81 5.73
C ASP A 93 -0.83 3.87 6.12
N TYR A 94 -1.13 2.59 6.39
CA TYR A 94 -0.16 1.60 6.87
C TYR A 94 -0.38 0.20 6.26
N ALA A 95 0.72 -0.47 5.94
CA ALA A 95 0.72 -1.84 5.46
C ALA A 95 1.66 -2.71 6.31
N ILE A 96 1.18 -3.88 6.73
CA ILE A 96 2.03 -4.94 7.26
C ILE A 96 2.46 -5.80 6.08
N LEU A 97 3.77 -5.91 5.87
CA LEU A 97 4.39 -6.61 4.76
C LEU A 97 5.25 -7.77 5.27
N SER A 98 5.40 -8.80 4.46
CA SER A 98 6.23 -9.97 4.73
C SER A 98 7.05 -10.34 3.48
N ASN A 99 7.92 -11.35 3.60
CA ASN A 99 8.63 -11.91 2.45
C ASN A 99 7.69 -12.83 1.66
N SER A 100 6.76 -12.25 0.90
CA SER A 100 5.88 -13.01 0.02
C SER A 100 6.63 -13.48 -1.23
N GLN A 101 6.32 -14.71 -1.66
CA GLN A 101 6.75 -15.24 -2.96
C GLN A 101 5.64 -15.10 -4.01
N GLU A 102 4.47 -14.58 -3.62
CA GLU A 102 3.37 -14.35 -4.54
C GLU A 102 3.75 -13.25 -5.52
N ALA A 103 3.55 -13.52 -6.82
CA ALA A 103 3.87 -12.57 -7.88
C ALA A 103 3.09 -11.24 -7.76
N THR A 104 1.95 -11.26 -7.05
CA THR A 104 1.10 -10.10 -6.78
C THR A 104 1.56 -9.28 -5.58
N GLU A 105 2.38 -9.83 -4.68
CA GLU A 105 2.86 -9.15 -3.49
C GLU A 105 4.29 -8.64 -3.68
N ILE A 106 4.45 -7.79 -4.70
CA ILE A 106 5.74 -7.19 -5.05
C ILE A 106 6.16 -6.25 -3.94
N THR A 107 7.29 -6.53 -3.29
CA THR A 107 7.94 -5.63 -2.33
C THR A 107 9.45 -5.63 -2.52
N TYR A 108 10.03 -4.44 -2.62
CA TYR A 108 11.49 -4.26 -2.73
C TYR A 108 11.94 -2.95 -2.10
N LYS A 109 13.24 -2.87 -1.76
CA LYS A 109 13.83 -1.62 -1.26
C LYS A 109 13.82 -0.57 -2.36
N MET A 110 13.40 0.63 -1.99
CA MET A 110 13.55 1.78 -2.87
C MET A 110 15.04 1.97 -3.21
N PRO A 111 15.38 2.21 -4.49
CA PRO A 111 16.77 2.43 -4.89
C PRO A 111 17.33 3.71 -4.26
N ASP A 112 18.66 3.74 -4.10
CA ASP A 112 19.36 4.96 -3.70
C ASP A 112 19.16 6.04 -4.78
N LEU A 113 18.60 7.17 -4.36
CA LEU A 113 18.37 8.34 -5.21
C LEU A 113 19.64 9.14 -5.51
N LYS A 114 20.82 8.73 -4.99
CA LYS A 114 22.13 9.35 -5.23
C LYS A 114 22.13 10.86 -4.93
N GLY A 115 21.45 11.24 -3.86
CA GLY A 115 21.32 12.64 -3.42
C GLY A 115 20.19 13.43 -4.07
N LEU A 116 19.37 12.82 -4.93
CA LEU A 116 18.16 13.49 -5.43
C LEU A 116 17.13 13.68 -4.30
N PRO A 117 16.42 14.82 -4.28
CA PRO A 117 15.42 15.13 -3.27
C PRO A 117 14.22 14.17 -3.34
N MET A 118 13.65 13.83 -2.18
CA MET A 118 12.45 12.97 -2.08
C MET A 118 11.19 13.64 -2.64
N GLU A 119 11.20 14.97 -2.74
CA GLU A 119 10.13 15.79 -3.30
C GLU A 119 9.85 15.47 -4.77
N LEU A 120 10.81 14.90 -5.50
CA LEU A 120 10.64 14.47 -6.89
C LEU A 120 9.72 13.24 -7.05
N LEU A 121 9.32 12.61 -5.95
CA LEU A 121 8.45 11.43 -5.96
C LEU A 121 6.97 11.76 -5.71
N LYS A 122 6.62 13.05 -5.60
CA LYS A 122 5.26 13.54 -5.31
C LYS A 122 4.63 14.20 -6.52
#